data_AF-A0A537Q0A2-F1
#
_entry.id   AF-A0A537Q0A2-F1
#
_cell.length_a   1.000
_cell.length_b   1.000
_cell.length_c   1.000
_cell.angle_alpha   90.00
_cell.angle_beta   90.00
_cell.angle_gamma   90.00
#
_symmetry.space_group_name_H-M   'P 1'
#
loop_
_entity.id
_entity.type
_entity.pdbx_description
1 polymer ?
#
loop_
_entity_poly.entity_id
_entity_poly.type
_entity_poly.pdbx_seq_one_letter_code
_entity_poly.pdbx_strand_id
1 'polypeptide(L)'
;MAYLDVSPMIVALRTSPSDFEMKRGWLRHFPSRHEFKFDSEGNVRLHARCDCAMLAVRREQGLQLWQTFQQWHVSYWRPLEINKEFASHFRKPNPLTRALRNMIAKIRRAVLLHGEDRAAARAPSIVPAE
;
A
#
# COMPACT_ATOMS: atom_id res chain seq x y z
N MET A 1 -20.61 34.42 -9.25
CA MET A 1 -19.54 33.40 -9.12
C MET A 1 -19.86 32.23 -10.02
N ALA A 2 -18.91 31.79 -10.84
CA ALA A 2 -19.06 30.57 -11.62
C ALA A 2 -18.86 29.36 -10.70
N TYR A 3 -19.72 28.34 -10.83
CA TYR A 3 -19.62 27.09 -10.08
C TYR A 3 -19.15 25.98 -11.01
N LEU A 4 -18.36 25.04 -10.47
CA LEU A 4 -18.04 23.82 -11.17
C LEU A 4 -19.20 22.84 -11.06
N ASP A 5 -19.68 22.36 -12.21
CA ASP A 5 -20.56 21.21 -12.26
C ASP A 5 -19.77 19.91 -12.07
N VAL A 6 -20.03 19.22 -10.95
CA VAL A 6 -19.39 17.94 -10.61
C VAL A 6 -20.24 16.73 -10.97
N SER A 7 -21.39 16.92 -11.64
CA SER A 7 -22.25 15.82 -12.10
C SER A 7 -21.49 14.76 -12.93
N PRO A 8 -20.57 15.13 -13.85
CA PRO A 8 -19.76 14.14 -14.57
C PRO A 8 -18.90 13.27 -13.64
N MET A 9 -18.38 13.84 -12.55
CA MET A 9 -17.57 13.09 -11.58
C MET A 9 -18.42 12.15 -10.73
N ILE A 10 -19.64 12.57 -10.37
CA ILE A 10 -20.61 11.71 -9.67
C ILE A 10 -20.96 10.50 -10.53
N VAL A 11 -21.21 10.71 -11.82
CA VAL A 11 -21.50 9.62 -12.77
C VAL A 11 -20.29 8.70 -12.91
N ALA A 12 -19.10 9.26 -13.16
CA ALA A 12 -17.87 8.49 -13.34
C ALA A 12 -17.53 7.61 -12.13
N LEU A 13 -17.71 8.11 -10.89
CA LEU A 13 -17.52 7.34 -9.67
C LEU A 13 -18.39 6.08 -9.61
N ARG A 14 -19.60 6.13 -10.19
CA ARG A 14 -20.55 5.02 -10.20
C ARG A 14 -20.31 4.05 -11.34
N THR A 15 -19.99 4.56 -12.52
CA THR A 15 -19.88 3.76 -13.75
C THR A 15 -18.48 3.21 -13.97
N SER A 16 -17.45 3.93 -13.52
CA SER A 16 -16.04 3.63 -13.77
C SER A 16 -15.20 3.73 -12.48
N PRO A 17 -15.51 2.93 -11.45
CA PRO A 17 -14.88 3.06 -10.13
C PRO A 17 -13.37 2.82 -10.14
N SER A 18 -12.84 2.09 -11.12
CA SER A 18 -11.41 1.84 -11.33
C SER A 18 -10.61 3.05 -11.81
N ASP A 19 -11.28 4.08 -12.34
CA ASP A 19 -10.64 5.31 -12.82
C ASP A 19 -10.28 6.25 -11.65
N PHE A 20 -10.54 5.81 -10.43
CA PHE A 20 -10.32 6.55 -9.20
C PHE A 20 -9.37 5.82 -8.25
N GLU A 21 -8.67 6.59 -7.44
CA GLU A 21 -7.80 6.09 -6.37
C GLU A 21 -7.85 7.05 -5.17
N MET A 22 -7.72 6.49 -3.96
CA MET A 22 -7.36 7.31 -2.80
C MET A 22 -5.86 7.44 -2.66
N LYS A 23 -5.39 8.67 -2.54
CA LYS A 23 -3.99 8.97 -2.27
C LYS A 23 -3.87 10.07 -1.24
N ARG A 24 -3.29 9.76 -0.07
CA ARG A 24 -3.05 10.74 1.02
C ARG A 24 -4.32 11.52 1.41
N GLY A 25 -5.47 10.84 1.45
CA GLY A 25 -6.76 11.45 1.77
C GLY A 25 -7.40 12.26 0.64
N TRP A 26 -6.86 12.20 -0.58
CA TRP A 26 -7.46 12.78 -1.78
C TRP A 26 -8.04 11.70 -2.66
N LEU A 27 -9.26 11.94 -3.15
CA LEU A 27 -9.85 11.18 -4.25
C LEU A 27 -9.29 11.71 -5.56
N ARG A 28 -8.51 10.89 -6.25
CA ARG A 28 -7.91 11.25 -7.54
C ARG A 28 -8.65 10.55 -8.67
N HIS A 29 -9.01 11.30 -9.69
CA HIS A 29 -9.52 10.77 -10.96
C HIS A 29 -8.41 10.77 -12.01
N PHE A 30 -8.05 9.60 -12.55
CA PHE A 30 -6.91 9.48 -13.47
C PHE A 30 -7.11 10.20 -14.81
N PRO A 31 -8.24 10.02 -15.52
CA PRO A 31 -8.44 10.61 -16.85
C PRO A 31 -8.38 12.14 -16.84
N SER A 32 -9.07 12.78 -15.88
CA SER A 32 -9.11 14.24 -15.81
C SER A 32 -8.01 14.87 -14.96
N ARG A 33 -7.24 14.06 -14.21
CA ARG A 33 -6.22 14.52 -13.26
C ARG A 33 -6.76 15.49 -12.19
N HIS A 34 -8.04 15.39 -11.88
CA HIS A 34 -8.66 16.14 -10.79
C HIS A 34 -8.47 15.40 -9.47
N GLU A 35 -8.24 16.16 -8.41
CA GLU A 35 -8.13 15.66 -7.05
C GLU A 35 -9.14 16.38 -6.16
N PHE A 36 -9.93 15.59 -5.43
CA PHE A 36 -10.98 16.09 -4.54
C PHE A 36 -10.64 15.72 -3.10
N LYS A 37 -10.80 16.66 -2.19
CA LYS A 37 -10.72 16.41 -0.75
C LYS A 37 -12.01 16.88 -0.10
N PHE A 38 -12.55 16.01 0.73
CA PHE A 38 -13.76 16.27 1.49
C PHE A 38 -13.36 16.62 2.93
N ASP A 39 -14.01 17.62 3.50
CA ASP A 39 -13.93 17.87 4.94
C ASP A 39 -15.09 17.19 5.69
N SER A 40 -15.05 17.28 7.02
CA SER A 40 -16.08 16.71 7.90
C SER A 40 -17.46 17.35 7.74
N GLU A 41 -17.54 18.54 7.13
CA GLU A 41 -18.79 19.26 6.89
C GLU A 41 -19.37 18.98 5.49
N GLY A 42 -18.67 18.17 4.69
CA GLY A 42 -19.06 17.83 3.32
C GLY A 42 -18.70 18.89 2.28
N ASN A 43 -17.86 19.88 2.63
CA ASN A 43 -17.32 20.79 1.63
C ASN A 43 -16.23 20.10 0.81
N VAL A 44 -16.15 20.46 -0.47
CA VAL A 44 -15.23 19.86 -1.43
C VAL A 44 -14.14 20.86 -1.77
N ARG A 45 -12.89 20.48 -1.53
CA ARG A 45 -11.70 21.16 -2.05
C ARG A 45 -11.26 20.47 -3.33
N LEU A 46 -11.09 21.26 -4.39
CA LEU A 46 -10.65 20.78 -5.70
C LEU A 46 -9.24 21.23 -5.99
N HIS A 47 -8.38 20.30 -6.38
CA HIS A 47 -7.13 20.58 -7.04
C HIS A 47 -7.20 20.09 -8.50
N ALA A 48 -6.85 20.98 -9.43
CA ALA A 48 -6.81 20.69 -10.86
C ALA A 48 -5.65 21.45 -11.50
N ARG A 49 -5.21 20.99 -12.68
CA ARG A 49 -4.20 21.70 -13.50
C ARG A 49 -4.83 22.60 -14.56
N CYS A 50 -6.15 22.66 -14.61
CA CYS A 50 -6.94 23.51 -15.50
C CYS A 50 -7.73 24.54 -14.68
N ASP A 51 -8.41 25.45 -15.37
CA ASP A 51 -9.15 26.56 -14.77
C ASP A 51 -10.28 26.14 -13.84
N CYS A 52 -10.69 24.85 -13.86
CA CYS A 52 -11.60 24.28 -12.86
C CYS A 52 -11.11 24.50 -11.42
N ALA A 53 -9.80 24.60 -11.18
CA ALA A 53 -9.23 24.85 -9.85
C ALA A 53 -9.69 26.19 -9.23
N MET A 54 -10.14 27.15 -10.06
CA MET A 54 -10.63 28.46 -9.60
C MET A 54 -12.13 28.46 -9.28
N LEU A 55 -12.83 27.35 -9.57
CA LEU A 55 -14.28 27.26 -9.41
C LEU A 55 -14.66 26.61 -8.08
N ALA A 56 -15.72 27.12 -7.47
CA ALA A 56 -16.33 26.50 -6.29
C ALA A 56 -17.32 25.40 -6.71
N VAL A 57 -17.43 24.34 -5.92
CA VAL A 57 -18.48 23.34 -6.06
C VAL A 57 -19.70 23.80 -5.27
N ARG A 58 -20.90 23.73 -5.86
CA ARG A 58 -22.16 24.03 -5.14
C ARG A 58 -22.34 23.06 -3.97
N ARG A 59 -22.88 23.53 -2.85
CA ARG A 59 -23.05 22.72 -1.63
C ARG A 59 -23.87 21.45 -1.89
N GLU A 60 -24.95 21.58 -2.66
CA GLU A 60 -25.83 20.45 -2.97
C GLU A 60 -25.09 19.36 -3.76
N GLN A 61 -24.32 19.79 -4.78
CA GLN A 61 -23.52 18.86 -5.58
C GLN A 61 -22.34 18.29 -4.80
N GLY A 62 -21.74 19.08 -3.89
CA GLY A 62 -20.69 18.63 -2.98
C GLY A 62 -21.16 17.51 -2.05
N LEU A 63 -22.37 17.66 -1.49
CA LEU A 63 -23.00 16.62 -0.67
C LEU A 63 -23.27 15.34 -1.48
N GLN A 64 -23.80 15.47 -2.70
CA GLN A 64 -24.05 14.31 -3.57
C GLN A 64 -22.75 13.61 -3.98
N LEU A 65 -21.69 14.38 -4.26
CA LEU A 65 -20.37 13.85 -4.55
C LEU A 65 -19.79 13.13 -3.33
N TRP A 66 -19.92 13.70 -2.13
CA TRP A 66 -19.49 13.07 -0.88
C TRP A 66 -20.19 11.74 -0.62
N GLN A 67 -21.52 11.69 -0.75
CA GLN A 67 -22.29 10.44 -0.58
C GLN A 67 -21.86 9.38 -1.58
N THR A 68 -21.67 9.77 -2.84
CA THR A 68 -21.23 8.84 -3.90
C THR A 68 -19.80 8.36 -3.65
N PHE A 69 -18.92 9.24 -3.18
CA PHE A 69 -17.57 8.88 -2.74
C PHE A 69 -17.60 7.88 -1.60
N GLN A 70 -18.42 8.08 -0.56
CA GLN A 70 -18.53 7.15 0.56
C GLN A 70 -18.95 5.76 0.10
N GLN A 71 -19.95 5.70 -0.79
CA GLN A 71 -20.40 4.44 -1.38
C GLN A 71 -19.28 3.76 -2.16
N TRP A 72 -18.61 4.47 -3.08
CA TRP A 72 -17.47 3.96 -3.84
C TRP A 72 -16.33 3.48 -2.93
N HIS A 73 -16.02 4.24 -1.87
CA HIS A 73 -14.94 3.92 -0.95
C HIS A 73 -15.20 2.61 -0.22
N VAL A 74 -16.43 2.41 0.26
CA VAL A 74 -16.81 1.17 0.96
C VAL A 74 -16.96 -0.01 0.00
N SER A 75 -17.58 0.18 -1.17
CA SER A 75 -17.93 -0.91 -2.08
C SER A 75 -16.78 -1.37 -2.97
N TYR A 76 -15.87 -0.47 -3.34
CA TYR A 76 -14.81 -0.73 -4.32
C TYR A 76 -13.42 -0.57 -3.71
N TRP A 77 -13.13 0.60 -3.14
CA TRP A 77 -11.75 0.93 -2.76
C TRP A 77 -11.25 0.15 -1.54
N ARG A 78 -12.04 0.10 -0.46
CA ARG A 78 -11.67 -0.59 0.78
C ARG A 78 -11.41 -2.09 0.58
N PRO A 79 -12.23 -2.85 -0.17
CA PRO A 79 -11.88 -4.23 -0.53
C PRO A 79 -10.55 -4.35 -1.28
N LEU A 80 -10.25 -3.43 -2.20
CA LEU A 80 -8.98 -3.42 -2.93
C LEU A 80 -7.78 -3.13 -2.03
N GLU A 81 -7.90 -2.19 -1.08
CA GLU A 81 -6.87 -1.92 -0.08
C GLU A 81 -6.58 -3.15 0.77
N ILE A 82 -7.64 -3.75 1.30
CA ILE A 82 -7.55 -4.98 2.09
C ILE A 82 -6.88 -6.08 1.28
N ASN A 83 -7.27 -6.28 0.02
CA ASN A 83 -6.64 -7.28 -0.85
C ASN A 83 -5.17 -6.99 -1.14
N LYS A 84 -4.78 -5.71 -1.31
CA LYS A 84 -3.38 -5.32 -1.47
C LYS A 84 -2.57 -5.59 -0.21
N GLU A 85 -3.12 -5.30 0.97
CA GLU A 85 -2.51 -5.61 2.27
C GLU A 85 -2.37 -7.12 2.46
N PHE A 86 -3.41 -7.91 2.19
CA PHE A 86 -3.35 -9.37 2.22
C PHE A 86 -2.31 -9.92 1.25
N ALA A 87 -2.32 -9.47 -0.01
CA ALA A 87 -1.34 -9.90 -1.01
C ALA A 87 0.10 -9.56 -0.60
N SER A 88 0.31 -8.49 0.16
CA SER A 88 1.63 -8.14 0.68
C SER A 88 2.21 -9.20 1.62
N HIS A 89 1.37 -9.90 2.39
CA HIS A 89 1.79 -11.01 3.25
C HIS A 89 2.25 -12.24 2.47
N PHE A 90 1.72 -12.44 1.26
CA PHE A 90 2.11 -13.55 0.38
C PHE A 90 3.23 -13.19 -0.59
N ARG A 91 3.73 -11.94 -0.59
CA ARG A 91 4.90 -11.58 -1.41
C ARG A 91 6.09 -12.40 -0.92
N LYS A 92 6.65 -13.21 -1.84
CA LYS A 92 7.85 -14.01 -1.57
C LYS A 92 8.96 -13.10 -1.02
N PRO A 93 9.73 -13.56 -0.02
CA PRO A 93 10.84 -12.78 0.52
C PRO A 93 11.80 -12.37 -0.60
N ASN A 94 12.28 -11.13 -0.54
CA ASN A 94 13.24 -10.57 -1.49
C ASN A 94 14.41 -11.56 -1.70
N PRO A 95 14.83 -11.88 -2.94
CA PRO A 95 15.95 -12.79 -3.20
C PRO A 95 17.21 -12.45 -2.38
N LEU A 96 17.45 -11.16 -2.07
CA LEU A 96 18.54 -10.72 -1.20
C LEU A 96 18.40 -11.26 0.24
N THR A 97 17.20 -11.22 0.81
CA THR A 97 16.93 -11.77 2.16
C THR A 97 17.07 -13.29 2.20
N ARG A 98 16.74 -13.97 1.09
CA ARG A 98 16.95 -15.42 0.95
C ARG A 98 18.44 -15.75 0.86
N ALA A 99 19.22 -14.97 0.12
CA ALA A 99 20.67 -15.12 0.03
C ALA A 99 21.35 -14.89 1.40
N LEU A 100 20.96 -13.84 2.13
CA LEU A 100 21.49 -13.54 3.45
C LEU A 100 21.19 -14.67 4.46
N ARG A 101 19.95 -15.19 4.48
CA ARG A 101 19.59 -16.35 5.31
C ARG A 101 20.45 -17.57 5.00
N ASN A 102 20.68 -17.86 3.73
CA ASN A 102 21.51 -19.00 3.31
C ASN A 102 22.98 -18.79 3.74
N MET A 103 23.49 -17.57 3.67
CA MET A 103 24.84 -17.24 4.13
C MET A 103 24.99 -17.43 5.64
N ILE A 104 24.06 -16.89 6.44
CA ILE A 104 24.04 -17.05 7.90
C ILE A 104 23.95 -18.54 8.28
N ALA A 105 23.12 -19.32 7.60
CA ALA A 105 23.00 -20.76 7.83
C ALA A 105 24.32 -21.50 7.54
N LYS A 106 25.03 -21.13 6.47
CA LYS A 106 26.37 -21.69 6.15
C LYS A 106 27.40 -21.34 7.22
N ILE A 107 27.43 -20.09 7.67
CA ILE A 107 28.35 -19.63 8.72
C ILE A 107 28.07 -20.40 10.03
N ARG A 108 26.81 -20.50 10.45
CA ARG A 108 26.42 -21.23 11.65
C ARG A 108 26.84 -22.70 11.60
N ARG A 109 26.68 -23.35 10.44
CA ARG A 109 27.10 -24.74 10.24
C ARG A 109 28.62 -24.89 10.30
N ALA A 110 29.37 -23.98 9.69
CA ALA A 110 30.83 -23.99 9.73
C ALA A 110 31.38 -23.79 11.15
N VAL A 111 30.78 -22.89 11.93
CA VAL A 111 31.18 -22.63 13.32
C VAL A 111 30.92 -23.84 14.22
N LEU A 112 29.79 -24.53 14.03
CA LEU A 112 29.48 -25.75 14.80
C LEU A 112 30.45 -26.89 14.49
N LEU A 113 30.76 -27.13 13.21
CA LEU A 113 31.70 -28.17 12.79
C LEU A 113 33.14 -27.88 13.28
N HIS A 114 33.59 -26.62 13.26
CA HIS A 114 34.88 -26.25 13.85
C HIS A 114 34.93 -26.35 15.38
N GLY A 115 33.77 -26.34 16.05
CA GLY A 115 33.67 -26.60 17.49
C GLY A 115 33.90 -28.08 17.82
N GLU A 116 33.41 -29.00 16.98
CA GLU A 116 33.57 -30.44 17.15
C GLU A 116 35.03 -30.88 16.89
N ASP A 117 35.69 -30.37 15.84
CA ASP A 117 37.10 -30.68 15.56
C ASP A 117 38.04 -30.25 16.70
N ARG A 118 37.76 -29.08 17.31
CA ARG A 118 38.51 -28.59 18.48
C ARG A 118 38.25 -29.39 19.75
N ALA A 119 37.05 -29.94 19.92
CA ALA A 119 36.71 -30.82 21.03
C ALA A 119 37.37 -32.19 20.87
N ALA A 120 37.37 -32.75 19.66
CA ALA A 120 38.03 -34.01 19.32
C ALA A 120 39.57 -33.92 19.46
N ALA A 121 40.19 -32.81 19.04
CA ALA A 121 41.64 -32.59 19.18
C ALA A 121 42.10 -32.37 20.64
N ARG A 122 41.18 -32.09 21.57
CA ARG A 122 41.46 -31.92 23.01
C ARG A 122 41.23 -33.19 23.84
N ALA A 123 40.73 -34.27 23.24
CA ALA A 123 40.57 -35.54 23.93
C ALA A 123 41.97 -36.15 24.18
N PRO A 124 42.37 -36.44 25.44
CA PRO A 124 43.65 -37.07 25.71
C PRO A 124 43.68 -38.46 25.08
N SER A 125 44.76 -38.76 24.35
CA SER A 125 45.06 -40.08 23.81
C SER A 125 45.16 -41.09 24.97
N ILE A 126 44.17 -41.97 25.09
CA ILE A 126 44.22 -43.10 26.01
C ILE A 126 45.05 -44.18 25.32
N VAL A 127 46.36 -44.18 25.58
CA VAL A 127 47.25 -45.27 25.18
C VAL A 127 47.13 -46.36 26.25
N PRO A 128 46.80 -47.63 25.92
CA PRO A 128 46.79 -48.70 26.89
C PRO A 128 48.22 -48.98 27.35
N ALA A 129 48.45 -49.04 28.66
CA ALA A 129 49.70 -49.51 29.23
C ALA A 129 49.75 -51.05 29.10
N GLU A 130 50.83 -51.57 28.52
CA GLU A 130 51.16 -53.00 28.48
C GLU A 130 51.64 -53.53 29.84
#